data_AF-A0A3N6JCY4-F1
#
_entry.id   AF-A0A3N6JCY4-F1
#
_cell.length_a   1.000
_cell.length_b   1.000
_cell.length_c   1.000
_cell.angle_alpha   90.00
_cell.angle_beta   90.00
_cell.angle_gamma   90.00
#
_symmetry.space_group_name_H-M   'P 1'
#
loop_
_entity.id
_entity.type
_entity.pdbx_description
1 polymer ?
#
loop_
_entity_poly.entity_id
_entity_poly.type
_entity_poly.pdbx_seq_one_letter_code
_entity_poly.pdbx_strand_id
1 'polypeptide(L)'
;MTNISAERRGNFLGVVDRFWRKSGYHMTTVNNNVEFPAIYARTSDGFRVSLRIGGKGQAFFQVDTPCVRESKVADSTSKATAPLYEGMELIPRPNIHSDFWSAGAPSAAASGS
;
A
#
# COMPACT_ATOMS: atom_id res chain seq x y z
N MET A 1 -11.77 -2.16 4.42
CA MET A 1 -10.28 -2.18 4.46
C MET A 1 -9.82 -1.82 5.87
N THR A 2 -8.68 -2.36 6.32
CA THR A 2 -8.14 -2.11 7.66
C THR A 2 -7.66 -0.68 7.81
N ASN A 3 -7.99 -0.04 8.93
CA ASN A 3 -7.45 1.28 9.30
C ASN A 3 -6.12 1.10 10.05
N ILE A 4 -5.01 1.53 9.46
CA ILE A 4 -3.71 1.53 10.13
C ILE A 4 -3.53 2.85 10.92
N SER A 5 -3.37 2.71 12.24
CA SER A 5 -3.14 3.81 13.17
C SER A 5 -1.89 4.61 12.83
N ALA A 6 -1.86 5.89 13.18
CA ALA A 6 -0.75 6.79 12.83
C ALA A 6 0.60 6.25 13.36
N GLU A 7 0.57 5.66 14.55
CA GLU A 7 1.71 5.13 15.28
C GLU A 7 2.31 3.88 14.61
N ARG A 8 1.54 3.19 13.77
CA ARG A 8 1.97 1.94 13.11
C ARG A 8 2.44 2.12 11.69
N ARG A 9 2.10 3.24 11.04
CA ARG A 9 2.44 3.50 9.62
C ARG A 9 3.95 3.44 9.39
N GLY A 10 4.73 4.17 10.18
CA GLY A 10 6.19 4.20 10.03
C GLY A 10 6.84 2.82 10.20
N ASN A 11 6.44 2.07 11.24
CA ASN A 11 6.95 0.72 11.48
C ASN A 11 6.61 -0.24 10.35
N PHE A 12 5.38 -0.17 9.83
CA PHE A 12 4.96 -1.00 8.70
C PHE A 12 5.82 -0.74 7.45
N LEU A 13 5.99 0.54 7.08
CA LEU A 13 6.84 0.92 5.96
C LEU A 13 8.30 0.47 6.19
N GLY A 14 8.81 0.61 7.41
CA GLY A 14 10.17 0.19 7.74
C GLY A 14 10.41 -1.33 7.61
N VAL A 15 9.43 -2.17 7.95
CA VAL A 15 9.53 -3.63 7.73
C VAL A 15 9.62 -3.94 6.24
N VAL A 16 8.80 -3.28 5.42
CA VAL A 16 8.76 -3.52 3.97
C VAL A 16 9.98 -2.96 3.26
N ASP A 17 10.45 -1.75 3.62
CA ASP A 17 11.70 -1.17 3.10
C ASP A 17 12.88 -2.13 3.34
N ARG A 18 13.04 -2.65 4.56
CA ARG A 18 14.10 -3.61 4.87
C ARG A 18 13.98 -4.90 4.06
N PHE A 19 12.75 -5.41 3.89
CA PHE A 19 12.52 -6.60 3.09
C PHE A 19 12.90 -6.36 1.61
N TRP A 20 12.41 -5.29 1.00
CA TRP A 20 12.73 -4.94 -0.39
C TRP A 20 14.23 -4.77 -0.63
N ARG A 21 14.93 -4.06 0.27
CA ARG A 21 16.40 -3.94 0.20
C ARG A 21 17.09 -5.29 0.24
N LYS A 22 16.68 -6.18 1.16
CA LYS A 22 17.21 -7.54 1.27
C LYS A 22 16.92 -8.38 0.01
N SER A 23 15.79 -8.12 -0.65
CA SER A 23 15.40 -8.75 -1.91
C SER A 23 16.06 -8.14 -3.15
N GLY A 24 16.99 -7.18 -2.99
CA GLY A 24 17.72 -6.57 -4.10
C GLY A 24 16.94 -5.50 -4.86
N TYR A 25 15.84 -4.98 -4.29
CA TYR A 25 15.10 -3.90 -4.91
C TYR A 25 15.87 -2.59 -4.72
N HIS A 26 15.87 -1.75 -5.75
CA HIS A 26 16.47 -0.42 -5.68
C HIS A 26 15.43 0.58 -5.15
N MET A 27 15.63 1.05 -3.92
CA MET A 27 14.77 2.09 -3.33
C MET A 27 14.96 3.40 -4.08
N THR A 28 13.87 4.00 -4.57
CA THR A 28 13.92 5.21 -5.41
C THR A 28 13.54 6.47 -4.65
N THR A 29 12.53 6.41 -3.78
CA THR A 29 12.02 7.60 -3.07
C THR A 29 11.32 7.17 -1.78
N VAL A 30 11.38 8.05 -0.77
CA VAL A 30 10.61 7.94 0.46
C VAL A 30 9.83 9.24 0.66
N ASN A 31 8.53 9.14 0.92
CA ASN A 31 7.71 10.25 1.37
C ASN A 31 7.54 10.15 2.89
N ASN A 32 8.12 11.11 3.62
CA ASN A 32 8.11 11.17 5.07
C ASN A 32 6.91 11.93 5.66
N ASN A 33 5.89 12.22 4.87
CA ASN A 33 4.66 12.84 5.39
C ASN A 33 4.03 11.94 6.48
N VAL A 34 3.65 12.52 7.61
CA VAL A 34 3.11 11.78 8.77
C VAL A 34 1.74 11.16 8.47
N GLU A 35 0.91 11.84 7.68
CA GLU A 35 -0.43 11.36 7.32
C GLU A 35 -0.40 10.38 6.16
N PHE A 36 0.41 10.69 5.14
CA PHE A 36 0.50 9.96 3.88
C PHE A 36 1.90 9.43 3.59
N PRO A 37 2.52 8.68 4.52
CA PRO A 37 3.86 8.16 4.31
C PRO A 37 3.86 7.13 3.17
N ALA A 38 4.98 7.06 2.44
CA ALA A 38 5.15 6.11 1.34
C ALA A 38 6.61 5.73 1.09
N ILE A 39 6.82 4.53 0.58
CA ILE A 39 8.11 4.07 0.03
C ILE A 39 7.92 3.61 -1.41
N TYR A 40 8.92 3.86 -2.24
CA TYR A 40 8.96 3.53 -3.65
C TYR A 40 10.26 2.81 -3.98
N ALA A 41 10.16 1.76 -4.79
CA ALA A 41 11.29 0.96 -5.21
C ALA A 41 11.14 0.51 -6.66
N ARG A 42 12.25 0.02 -7.22
CA ARG A 42 12.29 -0.67 -8.51
C ARG A 42 12.89 -2.05 -8.34
N THR A 43 12.26 -3.06 -8.93
CA THR A 43 12.80 -4.42 -8.99
C THR A 43 13.93 -4.52 -10.01
N SER A 44 14.71 -5.60 -9.99
CA SER A 44 15.79 -5.83 -10.96
C SER A 44 15.30 -5.96 -12.40
N ASP A 45 14.08 -6.48 -12.60
CA ASP A 45 13.39 -6.60 -13.88
C ASP A 45 12.59 -5.34 -14.27
N GLY A 46 12.74 -4.24 -13.52
CA GLY A 46 12.31 -2.91 -13.93
C GLY A 46 10.90 -2.49 -13.51
N PHE A 47 10.15 -3.33 -12.79
CA PHE A 47 8.85 -2.97 -12.22
C PHE A 47 9.02 -1.88 -11.16
N ARG A 48 8.10 -0.93 -11.14
CA ARG A 48 8.03 0.04 -10.04
C ARG A 48 7.08 -0.49 -9.00
N VAL A 49 7.49 -0.53 -7.74
CA VAL A 49 6.67 -0.99 -6.62
C VAL A 49 6.53 0.15 -5.63
N SER A 50 5.33 0.33 -5.08
CA SER A 50 5.08 1.31 -4.04
C SER A 50 4.22 0.75 -2.93
N LEU A 51 4.51 1.17 -1.70
CA LEU A 51 3.67 0.98 -0.53
C LEU A 51 3.36 2.36 0.02
N ARG A 52 2.07 2.68 0.10
CA ARG A 52 1.57 4.02 0.44
C ARG A 52 0.48 3.91 1.49
N ILE A 53 0.45 4.85 2.43
CA ILE A 53 -0.71 5.04 3.30
C ILE A 53 -1.54 6.21 2.75
N GLY A 54 -2.80 5.92 2.43
CA GLY A 54 -3.79 6.90 2.01
C GLY A 54 -4.73 7.30 3.15
N GLY A 55 -5.80 8.02 2.79
CA GLY A 55 -6.71 8.60 3.78
C GLY A 55 -7.32 7.57 4.75
N LYS A 56 -7.40 7.97 6.02
CA LYS A 56 -7.82 7.14 7.16
C LYS A 56 -6.99 5.85 7.35
N GLY A 57 -5.69 5.86 6.98
CA GLY A 57 -4.79 4.76 7.29
C GLY A 57 -4.87 3.56 6.32
N GLN A 58 -5.46 3.75 5.14
CA GLN A 58 -5.56 2.68 4.14
C GLN A 58 -4.19 2.40 3.49
N ALA A 59 -3.73 1.16 3.55
CA ALA A 59 -2.54 0.76 2.79
C ALA A 59 -2.88 0.50 1.32
N PHE A 60 -2.02 0.99 0.44
CA PHE A 60 -2.01 0.70 -0.99
C PHE A 60 -0.68 0.06 -1.35
N PHE A 61 -0.73 -1.11 -1.95
CA PHE A 61 0.42 -1.75 -2.59
C PHE A 61 0.17 -1.74 -4.10
N GLN A 62 1.09 -1.17 -4.86
CA GLN A 62 0.95 -1.04 -6.30
C GLN A 62 2.24 -1.49 -6.99
N VAL A 63 2.07 -2.19 -8.10
CA VAL A 63 3.14 -2.64 -8.98
C VAL A 63 2.83 -2.15 -10.39
N ASP A 64 3.70 -1.29 -10.92
CA ASP A 64 3.63 -0.85 -12.31
C ASP A 64 4.60 -1.68 -13.14
N THR A 65 4.11 -2.20 -14.25
CA THR A 65 4.93 -2.89 -15.25
C THR A 65 5.95 -1.93 -15.86
N PRO A 66 7.17 -2.38 -16.18
CA PRO A 66 8.04 -1.64 -17.08
C PRO A 66 7.38 -1.48 -18.45
N CYS A 67 7.96 -0.64 -19.31
CA CYS A 67 7.54 -0.57 -20.70
C CYS A 67 7.66 -1.96 -21.35
N VAL A 68 6.53 -2.50 -21.81
CA VAL A 68 6.48 -3.76 -22.56
C VAL A 68 6.22 -3.46 -24.03
N ARG A 69 6.68 -4.35 -24.91
CA ARG A 69 6.30 -4.30 -26.33
C ARG A 69 4.86 -4.77 -26.47
N GLU A 70 4.08 -4.03 -27.24
CA GLU A 70 2.73 -4.46 -27.61
C GLU A 70 2.79 -5.82 -28.32
N SER A 71 1.89 -6.71 -27.94
CA SER A 71 1.75 -8.04 -28.51
C SER A 71 0.29 -8.30 -28.83
N LYS A 72 0.03 -8.88 -30.01
CA LYS A 72 -1.32 -9.30 -30.37
C LYS A 72 -1.72 -10.47 -29.47
N VAL A 73 -2.80 -10.28 -28.73
CA VAL A 73 -3.49 -11.34 -27.98
C VAL A 73 -4.79 -11.68 -28.70
N ALA A 74 -5.27 -12.91 -28.54
CA ALA A 74 -6.59 -13.28 -29.04
C ALA A 74 -7.67 -12.45 -28.32
N ASP A 75 -8.74 -12.11 -29.04
CA ASP A 75 -9.89 -11.48 -28.44
C ASP A 75 -10.48 -12.37 -27.34
N SER A 76 -10.96 -11.74 -26.27
CA SER A 76 -11.68 -12.45 -25.22
C SER A 76 -12.91 -13.13 -25.83
N THR A 77 -12.98 -14.45 -25.71
CA THR A 77 -14.19 -15.23 -26.09
C THR A 77 -15.32 -15.05 -25.07
N SER A 78 -15.03 -14.42 -23.93
CA SER A 78 -15.98 -14.16 -22.85
C SER A 78 -16.47 -12.72 -22.88
N LYS A 79 -17.79 -12.54 -22.73
CA LYS A 79 -18.37 -11.21 -22.49
C LYS A 79 -17.94 -10.69 -21.13
N ALA A 80 -17.57 -9.42 -21.06
CA ALA A 80 -17.32 -8.75 -19.79
C ALA A 80 -18.59 -8.82 -18.94
N THR A 81 -18.50 -9.48 -17.80
CA THR A 81 -19.58 -9.59 -16.79
C THR A 81 -19.42 -8.57 -15.67
N ALA A 82 -18.30 -7.84 -15.65
CA ALA A 82 -18.09 -6.77 -14.70
C ALA A 82 -19.15 -5.68 -14.92
N PRO A 83 -19.92 -5.31 -13.88
CA PRO A 83 -20.87 -4.21 -14.02
C PRO A 83 -20.12 -2.93 -14.39
N LEU A 84 -20.60 -2.24 -15.42
CA LEU A 84 -20.17 -0.88 -15.76
C LEU A 84 -20.87 0.07 -14.78
N TYR A 85 -20.36 0.17 -13.55
CA TYR A 85 -20.95 1.04 -12.54
C TYR A 85 -20.59 2.50 -12.83
N GLU A 86 -21.45 3.20 -13.57
CA GLU A 86 -21.50 4.67 -13.53
C GLU A 86 -21.79 5.12 -12.08
N GLY A 87 -21.03 6.09 -11.56
CA GLY A 87 -21.29 6.70 -10.25
C GLY A 87 -20.46 6.20 -9.07
N MET A 88 -19.52 5.28 -9.25
CA MET A 88 -18.50 4.96 -8.23
C MET A 88 -17.36 5.99 -8.23
N GLU A 89 -17.68 7.27 -8.00
CA GLU A 89 -16.67 8.33 -7.88
C GLU A 89 -15.86 8.25 -6.56
N LEU A 90 -16.29 7.42 -5.60
CA LEU A 90 -15.69 7.37 -4.27
C LEU A 90 -15.05 6.02 -3.97
N ILE A 91 -13.71 6.02 -3.88
CA ILE A 91 -12.96 4.91 -3.29
C ILE A 91 -13.38 4.78 -1.82
N PRO A 92 -13.94 3.64 -1.37
CA PRO A 92 -14.45 3.49 -0.02
C PRO A 92 -13.33 3.69 1.01
N ARG A 93 -13.61 4.38 2.12
CA ARG A 93 -12.64 4.54 3.21
C ARG A 93 -12.47 3.24 3.99
N PRO A 94 -11.29 3.00 4.60
CA PRO A 94 -11.13 1.88 5.52
C PRO A 94 -12.04 2.04 6.75
N ASN A 95 -12.68 0.95 7.13
CA ASN A 95 -13.68 0.86 8.19
C ASN A 95 -13.54 -0.41 9.05
N ILE A 96 -12.53 -1.25 8.79
CA ILE A 96 -12.28 -2.47 9.55
C ILE A 96 -11.27 -2.13 10.65
N HIS A 97 -11.64 -2.44 11.89
CA HIS A 97 -10.76 -2.35 13.05
C HIS A 97 -10.00 -3.67 13.24
N SER A 98 -8.73 -3.57 13.58
CA SER A 98 -7.89 -4.69 13.99
C SER A 98 -7.15 -4.30 15.27
N ASP A 99 -7.22 -5.13 16.31
CA ASP A 99 -6.57 -4.85 17.59
C ASP A 99 -5.07 -4.61 17.45
N PHE A 100 -4.44 -5.27 16.47
CA PHE A 100 -3.07 -4.98 16.13
C PHE A 100 -2.95 -3.71 15.27
N TRP A 101 -3.59 -3.61 14.11
CA TRP A 101 -3.29 -2.53 13.15
C TRP A 101 -3.91 -1.17 13.49
N SER A 102 -5.06 -1.19 14.15
CA SER A 102 -5.88 -0.01 14.41
C SER A 102 -5.70 0.54 15.82
N ALA A 103 -5.08 -0.22 16.73
CA ALA A 103 -4.69 0.30 18.03
C ALA A 103 -3.62 1.39 17.89
N GLY A 104 -3.81 2.49 18.63
CA GLY A 104 -2.79 3.52 18.80
C GLY A 104 -1.58 3.02 19.60
N ALA A 105 -0.68 3.92 19.97
CA ALA A 105 0.39 3.57 20.92
C ALA A 105 -0.27 3.00 22.19
N PRO A 106 0.25 1.90 22.78
CA PRO A 106 -0.17 1.52 24.11
C PRO A 106 0.04 2.75 25.01
N SER A 107 -1.01 3.16 25.73
CA SER A 107 -0.84 4.16 26.79
C SER A 107 0.32 3.68 27.64
N ALA A 108 1.34 4.52 27.85
CA ALA A 108 2.38 4.22 28.81
C ALA A 108 1.66 3.73 30.07
N ALA A 109 1.88 2.47 30.43
CA ALA A 109 1.29 1.92 31.64
C ALA A 109 1.69 2.89 32.75
N ALA A 110 0.69 3.43 33.45
CA ALA A 110 0.94 4.19 34.66
C ALA A 110 1.90 3.34 35.49
N SER A 111 3.12 3.83 35.67
CA SER A 111 4.09 3.27 36.59
C SER A 111 3.41 3.30 37.95
N GLY A 112 2.84 2.15 38.34
CA GLY A 112 2.20 1.97 39.62
C GLY A 112 3.26 2.12 40.71
N SER A 113 2.95 3.05 41.62
CA SER A 113 3.69 3.45 42.80
C SER A 113 4.07 2.32 43.76
#